data_AF-A0A7S2TLL3-F1
#
_entry.id   AF-A0A7S2TLL3-F1
#
_cell.length_a   1.000
_cell.length_b   1.000
_cell.length_c   1.000
_cell.angle_alpha   90.00
_cell.angle_beta   90.00
_cell.angle_gamma   90.00
#
_symmetry.space_group_name_H-M   'P 1'
#
loop_
_entity.id
_entity.type
_entity.pdbx_description
1 polymer ?
#
loop_
_entity_poly.entity_id
_entity_poly.type
_entity_poly.pdbx_seq_one_letter_code
_entity_poly.pdbx_strand_id
1 'polypeptide(L)'
;METIVYPGAGINTVMREWGNALIDRYGKDRKRAREDFTTNYLAYSTDNGAFYYYLTEKNKTYQETMIDIKEHAEKEGIPYRHWLMDSWWYFKGIGNGVKNWTAMPSIFPDG
;
A
#
# COMPACT_ATOMS: atom_id res chain seq x y z
N MET A 1 -18.40 -1.97 23.06
CA MET A 1 -17.19 -2.69 22.64
C MET A 1 -17.55 -4.17 22.63
N GLU A 2 -17.33 -4.88 21.52
CA GLU A 2 -17.68 -6.29 21.36
C GLU A 2 -16.38 -7.07 21.11
N THR A 3 -16.27 -8.26 21.72
CA THR A 3 -15.14 -9.17 21.52
C THR A 3 -15.68 -10.49 20.99
N ILE A 4 -15.15 -10.95 19.85
CA ILE A 4 -15.50 -12.24 19.27
C ILE A 4 -14.34 -13.20 19.48
N VAL A 5 -14.58 -14.27 20.23
CA VAL A 5 -13.62 -15.34 20.51
C VAL A 5 -14.12 -16.62 19.86
N TYR A 6 -13.25 -17.30 19.11
CA TYR A 6 -13.57 -18.59 18.48
C TYR A 6 -12.67 -19.70 19.06
N PRO A 7 -13.17 -20.54 19.99
CA PRO A 7 -12.39 -21.66 20.52
C PRO A 7 -12.38 -22.84 19.54
N GLY A 8 -11.25 -23.54 19.43
CA GLY A 8 -11.16 -24.74 18.60
C GLY A 8 -9.75 -25.33 18.56
N ALA A 9 -9.62 -26.47 17.87
CA ALA A 9 -8.34 -27.15 17.66
C ALA A 9 -7.75 -26.80 16.28
N GLY A 10 -6.46 -26.45 16.26
CA GLY A 10 -5.71 -26.12 15.05
C GLY A 10 -5.84 -24.65 14.65
N ILE A 11 -4.71 -23.96 14.57
CA ILE A 11 -4.65 -22.51 14.31
C ILE A 11 -5.32 -22.12 12.98
N ASN A 12 -5.09 -22.88 11.91
CA ASN A 12 -5.68 -22.59 10.61
C ASN A 12 -7.21 -22.70 10.61
N THR A 13 -7.75 -23.67 11.34
CA THR A 13 -9.20 -23.86 11.46
C THR A 13 -9.80 -22.72 12.27
N VAL A 14 -9.25 -22.45 13.46
CA VAL A 14 -9.71 -21.37 14.34
C VAL A 14 -9.68 -20.01 13.63
N MET A 15 -8.59 -19.69 12.91
CA MET A 15 -8.46 -18.42 12.18
C MET A 15 -9.48 -18.29 11.04
N ARG A 16 -9.78 -19.38 10.31
CA ARG A 16 -10.79 -19.35 9.25
C ARG A 16 -12.18 -19.14 9.81
N GLU A 17 -12.55 -19.86 10.86
CA GLU A 17 -13.88 -19.76 11.44
C GLU A 17 -14.10 -18.43 12.17
N TRP A 18 -13.09 -17.94 12.88
CA TRP A 18 -13.12 -16.58 13.42
C TRP A 18 -13.30 -15.53 12.31
N GLY A 19 -12.58 -15.68 11.19
CA GLY A 19 -12.76 -14.83 10.01
C GLY A 19 -14.16 -14.92 9.41
N ASN A 20 -14.76 -16.12 9.32
CA ASN A 20 -16.16 -16.31 8.88
C ASN A 20 -17.13 -15.56 9.80
N ALA A 21 -16.99 -15.73 11.12
CA ALA A 21 -17.83 -15.07 12.10
C ALA A 21 -17.78 -13.53 11.97
N LEU A 22 -16.59 -12.96 11.71
CA LEU A 22 -16.45 -11.52 11.46
C LEU A 22 -17.13 -11.08 10.15
N ILE A 23 -16.95 -11.85 9.08
CA ILE A 23 -17.56 -11.54 7.77
C ILE A 23 -19.09 -11.53 7.89
N ASP A 24 -19.67 -12.54 8.53
CA ASP A 24 -21.11 -12.66 8.75
C ASP A 24 -21.63 -11.54 9.64
N ARG A 25 -20.95 -11.29 10.78
CA ARG A 25 -21.34 -10.26 11.76
C ARG A 25 -21.40 -8.85 11.19
N TYR A 26 -20.52 -8.53 10.25
CA TYR A 26 -20.41 -7.20 9.63
C TYR A 26 -20.97 -7.14 8.20
N GLY A 27 -21.65 -8.21 7.74
CA GLY A 27 -22.27 -8.28 6.42
C GLY A 27 -21.27 -8.03 5.29
N LYS A 28 -20.06 -8.57 5.41
CA LYS A 28 -19.01 -8.46 4.38
C LYS A 28 -19.08 -9.64 3.43
N ASP A 29 -18.46 -9.47 2.27
CA ASP A 29 -18.31 -10.53 1.28
C ASP A 29 -16.82 -10.74 0.97
N ARG A 30 -16.42 -12.00 0.85
CA ARG A 30 -15.08 -12.43 0.41
C ARG A 30 -14.79 -12.01 -1.03
N LYS A 31 -15.82 -11.78 -1.85
CA LYS A 31 -15.70 -11.28 -3.22
C LYS A 31 -14.83 -10.04 -3.29
N ARG A 32 -15.03 -9.08 -2.38
CA ARG A 32 -14.24 -7.85 -2.35
C ARG A 32 -12.74 -8.12 -2.26
N ALA A 33 -12.30 -9.03 -1.38
CA ALA A 33 -10.88 -9.37 -1.26
C ALA A 33 -10.32 -10.09 -2.50
N ARG A 34 -11.15 -10.85 -3.23
CA ARG A 34 -10.74 -11.54 -4.47
C ARG A 34 -10.67 -10.61 -5.68
N GLU A 35 -11.44 -9.53 -5.64
CA GLU A 35 -11.49 -8.53 -6.71
C GLU A 35 -10.63 -7.30 -6.38
N ASP A 36 -10.11 -7.19 -5.16
CA ASP A 36 -9.31 -6.06 -4.73
C ASP A 36 -7.99 -6.00 -5.50
N PHE A 37 -7.86 -4.96 -6.31
CA PHE A 37 -6.71 -4.77 -7.18
C PHE A 37 -5.40 -4.71 -6.38
N THR A 38 -5.42 -4.14 -5.18
CA THR A 38 -4.21 -3.90 -4.39
C THR A 38 -3.67 -5.18 -3.74
N THR A 39 -4.54 -6.17 -3.47
CA THR A 39 -4.15 -7.43 -2.84
C THR A 39 -3.89 -8.57 -3.85
N ASN A 40 -4.37 -8.43 -5.08
CA ASN A 40 -4.29 -9.49 -6.09
C ASN A 40 -3.22 -9.24 -7.17
N TYR A 41 -2.58 -8.07 -7.17
CA TYR A 41 -1.53 -7.73 -8.13
C TYR A 41 -0.27 -7.22 -7.44
N LEU A 42 0.87 -7.53 -8.06
CA LEU A 42 2.17 -7.09 -7.61
C LEU A 42 2.25 -5.56 -7.59
N ALA A 43 2.76 -5.03 -6.48
CA ALA A 43 2.92 -3.60 -6.24
C ALA A 43 4.39 -3.23 -6.13
N TYR A 44 4.74 -2.01 -6.54
CA TYR A 44 6.00 -1.38 -6.11
C TYR A 44 5.76 -0.60 -4.81
N SER A 45 6.52 -0.86 -3.75
CA SER A 45 6.37 -0.14 -2.48
C SER A 45 7.48 0.88 -2.28
N THR A 46 7.14 2.07 -1.80
CA THR A 46 8.09 3.08 -1.32
C THR A 46 8.05 3.26 0.20
N ASP A 47 7.42 2.33 0.93
CA ASP A 47 7.30 2.37 2.39
C ASP A 47 8.63 2.10 3.11
N ASN A 48 8.64 2.28 4.43
CA ASN A 48 9.78 2.06 5.30
C ASN A 48 10.43 0.68 5.07
N GLY A 49 11.71 0.70 4.71
CA GLY A 49 12.49 -0.50 4.37
C GLY A 49 12.58 -0.80 2.87
N ALA A 50 11.82 -0.10 2.02
CA ALA A 50 11.98 -0.16 0.56
C ALA A 50 13.21 0.62 0.08
N PHE A 51 13.71 0.29 -1.12
CA PHE A 51 14.91 0.91 -1.68
C PHE A 51 14.79 2.43 -1.86
N TYR A 52 13.64 2.91 -2.36
CA TYR A 52 13.38 4.34 -2.58
C TYR A 52 12.57 5.01 -1.44
N TYR A 53 12.70 4.50 -0.21
CA TYR A 53 12.11 5.15 0.97
C TYR A 53 12.92 6.41 1.36
N TYR A 54 12.32 7.59 1.27
CA TYR A 54 12.99 8.91 1.40
C TYR A 54 14.28 9.04 0.56
N LEU A 55 14.33 8.35 -0.58
CA LEU A 55 15.46 8.32 -1.49
C LEU A 55 14.95 8.42 -2.93
N THR A 56 15.61 9.25 -3.74
CA THR A 56 15.43 9.31 -5.19
C THR A 56 16.70 8.84 -5.89
N GLU A 57 16.59 8.59 -7.19
CA GLU A 57 17.76 8.50 -8.04
C GLU A 57 18.58 9.80 -8.00
N LYS A 58 19.89 9.69 -8.22
CA LYS A 58 20.81 10.82 -8.09
C LYS A 58 20.42 11.94 -9.06
N ASN A 59 20.26 13.15 -8.51
CA ASN A 59 19.86 14.36 -9.23
C ASN A 59 18.47 14.28 -9.89
N LYS A 60 17.58 13.41 -9.39
CA LYS A 60 16.20 13.29 -9.86
C LYS A 60 15.21 13.58 -8.73
N THR A 61 14.04 14.07 -9.14
CA THR A 61 12.83 14.11 -8.32
C THR A 61 12.27 12.70 -8.13
N TYR A 62 11.29 12.58 -7.24
CA TYR A 62 10.55 11.33 -7.10
C TYR A 62 9.68 11.05 -8.32
N GLN A 63 9.08 12.07 -8.93
CA GLN A 63 8.31 11.88 -10.16
C GLN A 63 9.16 11.20 -11.25
N GLU A 64 10.36 11.72 -11.50
CA GLU A 64 11.30 11.13 -12.47
C GLU A 64 11.69 9.71 -12.05
N THR A 65 12.14 9.53 -10.80
CA THR A 65 12.52 8.21 -10.26
C THR A 65 11.40 7.16 -10.44
N MET A 66 10.14 7.54 -10.21
CA MET A 66 9.01 6.61 -10.33
C MET A 66 8.66 6.29 -11.78
N ILE A 67 8.87 7.24 -12.70
CA ILE A 67 8.78 6.99 -14.14
C ILE A 67 9.89 6.01 -14.57
N ASP A 68 11.14 6.20 -14.12
CA ASP A 68 12.25 5.30 -14.44
C ASP A 68 12.01 3.88 -13.91
N ILE A 69 11.46 3.73 -12.70
CA ILE A 69 11.09 2.43 -12.12
C ILE A 69 10.04 1.74 -13.00
N LYS A 70 9.03 2.47 -13.46
CA LYS A 70 7.99 1.93 -14.36
C LYS A 70 8.62 1.47 -15.68
N GLU A 71 9.43 2.31 -16.31
CA GLU A 71 10.09 1.98 -17.59
C GLU A 71 11.03 0.78 -17.45
N HIS A 72 11.79 0.71 -16.36
CA HIS A 72 12.63 -0.44 -16.05
C HIS A 72 11.80 -1.71 -15.84
N ALA A 73 10.70 -1.63 -15.08
CA ALA A 73 9.81 -2.77 -14.86
C ALA A 73 9.20 -3.27 -16.17
N GLU A 74 8.76 -2.37 -17.05
CA GLU A 74 8.25 -2.71 -18.38
C GLU A 74 9.31 -3.41 -19.24
N LYS A 75 10.56 -2.91 -19.21
CA LYS A 75 11.68 -3.50 -19.95
C LYS A 75 12.05 -4.91 -19.44
N GLU A 76 12.08 -5.10 -18.13
CA GLU A 76 12.45 -6.38 -17.50
C GLU A 76 11.26 -7.36 -17.38
N GLY A 77 10.07 -6.95 -17.82
CA GLY A 77 8.85 -7.78 -17.75
C GLY A 77 8.33 -7.98 -16.32
N ILE A 78 8.61 -7.05 -15.41
CA ILE A 78 8.11 -7.07 -14.03
C ILE A 78 6.70 -6.46 -13.99
N PRO A 79 5.66 -7.24 -13.64
CA PRO A 79 4.27 -6.84 -13.85
C PRO A 79 3.69 -6.03 -12.68
N TYR A 80 4.36 -4.95 -12.27
CA TYR A 80 3.79 -4.02 -11.30
C TYR A 80 2.50 -3.44 -11.86
N ARG A 81 1.43 -3.45 -11.06
CA ARG A 81 0.13 -2.90 -11.48
C ARG A 81 -0.29 -1.66 -10.72
N HIS A 82 0.30 -1.46 -9.55
CA HIS A 82 0.13 -0.28 -8.71
C HIS A 82 1.39 -0.07 -7.90
N TRP A 83 1.41 1.03 -7.18
CA TRP A 83 2.49 1.32 -6.26
C TRP A 83 1.93 2.01 -5.02
N LEU A 84 2.64 1.83 -3.90
CA LEU A 84 2.31 2.47 -2.64
C LEU A 84 3.16 3.73 -2.46
N MET A 85 2.45 4.84 -2.30
CA MET A 85 3.01 6.19 -2.20
C MET A 85 2.79 6.76 -0.79
N ASP A 86 3.78 6.60 0.10
CA ASP A 86 3.78 7.20 1.45
C ASP A 86 5.23 7.30 1.96
N SER A 87 5.64 8.29 2.74
CA SER A 87 4.92 9.45 3.32
C SER A 87 5.56 10.79 2.91
N TRP A 88 6.21 10.83 1.75
CA TRP A 88 7.20 11.85 1.35
C TRP A 88 6.69 12.83 0.28
N TRP A 89 5.43 12.71 -0.16
CA TRP A 89 4.88 13.46 -1.29
C TRP A 89 4.02 14.67 -0.92
N TYR A 90 3.60 14.76 0.35
CA TYR A 90 2.73 15.81 0.88
C TYR A 90 3.44 16.66 1.94
N PHE A 91 2.89 17.85 2.19
CA PHE A 91 3.38 18.73 3.25
C PHE A 91 3.08 18.14 4.63
N LYS A 92 4.08 18.16 5.50
CA LYS A 92 3.95 17.73 6.90
C LYS A 92 3.78 18.89 7.87
N GLY A 93 3.06 18.64 8.95
CA GLY A 93 2.74 19.59 10.01
C GLY A 93 3.28 19.14 11.37
N ILE A 94 2.56 19.50 12.42
CA ILE A 94 2.91 19.16 13.80
C ILE A 94 2.98 17.63 13.94
N GLY A 95 4.05 17.13 14.57
CA GLY A 95 4.23 15.69 14.80
C GLY A 95 4.47 14.87 13.54
N ASN A 96 4.94 15.47 12.44
CA ASN A 96 5.13 14.83 11.13
C ASN A 96 3.85 14.29 10.47
N GLY A 97 2.67 14.65 10.99
CA GLY A 97 1.40 14.33 10.36
C GLY A 97 1.17 15.12 9.07
N VAL A 98 0.25 14.65 8.24
CA VAL A 98 -0.20 15.36 7.03
C VAL A 98 -0.68 16.76 7.40
N LYS A 99 -0.15 17.80 6.75
CA LYS A 99 -0.64 19.18 6.85
C LYS A 99 -1.69 19.47 5.78
N ASN A 100 -1.45 19.02 4.55
CA ASN A 100 -2.41 19.06 3.44
C ASN A 100 -2.06 17.94 2.44
N TRP A 101 -3.00 17.64 1.55
CA TRP A 101 -2.87 16.60 0.53
C TRP A 101 -2.41 17.13 -0.84
N THR A 102 -1.77 18.31 -0.87
CA THR A 102 -1.21 18.85 -2.11
C THR A 102 0.14 18.20 -2.36
N ALA A 103 0.35 17.71 -3.58
CA ALA A 103 1.65 17.22 -4.02
C ALA A 103 2.68 18.34 -3.88
N MET A 104 3.81 18.05 -3.24
CA MET A 104 4.90 19.01 -3.13
C MET A 104 5.57 19.19 -4.49
N PRO A 105 5.64 20.42 -5.06
CA PRO A 105 6.24 20.64 -6.38
C PRO A 105 7.72 20.24 -6.47
N SER A 106 8.44 20.18 -5.34
CA SER A 106 9.82 19.70 -5.28
C SER A 106 9.95 18.17 -5.39
N ILE A 107 8.84 17.44 -5.30
CA ILE A 107 8.77 15.98 -5.32
C ILE A 107 8.04 15.52 -6.59
N PHE A 108 6.88 16.12 -6.86
CA PHE A 108 6.06 15.96 -8.07
C PHE A 108 5.79 17.34 -8.69
N PRO A 109 6.69 17.82 -9.56
CA PRO A 109 6.52 19.14 -10.19
C PRO A 109 5.26 19.25 -11.05
N ASP A 110 4.77 18.13 -11.61
CA ASP A 110 3.61 18.12 -12.51
C ASP A 110 2.29 17.77 -11.82
N GLY A 111 2.33 17.45 -10.51
CA GLY A 111 1.15 17.10 -9.71
C GLY A 111 0.90 15.61 -9.60
#